data_AF-A0A7X5JKH0-F1
#
_entry.id   AF-A0A7X5JKH0-F1
#
_cell.length_a   1.000
_cell.length_b   1.000
_cell.length_c   1.000
_cell.angle_alpha   90.00
_cell.angle_beta   90.00
_cell.angle_gamma   90.00
#
_symmetry.space_group_name_H-M   'P 1'
#
loop_
_entity.id
_entity.type
_entity.pdbx_description
1 polymer ?
#
loop_
_entity_poly.entity_id
_entity_poly.type
_entity_poly.pdbx_seq_one_letter_code
_entity_poly.pdbx_strand_id
1 'polypeptide(L)' 'ADDIIVIENGKLLERGTHKELVKMKGFYNEMLELQSGF' A
#
# COMPACT_ATOMS: atom_id res chain seq x y z
N ALA A 1 -11.89 -3.03 -1.51
CA ALA A 1 -11.20 -3.64 -0.36
C ALA A 1 -11.53 -2.80 0.86
N ASP A 2 -12.05 -3.44 1.89
CA ASP A 2 -12.46 -2.77 3.13
C ASP A 2 -11.26 -2.52 4.06
N ASP A 3 -10.17 -3.28 3.88
CA ASP A 3 -8.91 -3.11 4.61
C ASP A 3 -7.77 -3.81 3.83
N ILE A 4 -6.61 -3.17 3.70
CA ILE A 4 -5.41 -3.67 3.04
C ILE A 4 -4.30 -3.70 4.07
N ILE A 5 -3.48 -4.75 4.07
CA ILE A 5 -2.37 -4.94 5.00
C ILE A 5 -1.10 -5.15 4.20
N VAL A 6 -0.12 -4.28 4.39
CA VAL A 6 1.21 -4.37 3.80
C VAL A 6 2.15 -4.93 4.85
N ILE A 7 2.84 -6.01 4.50
CA ILE A 7 3.83 -6.68 5.37
C ILE A 7 5.18 -6.63 4.68
N GLU A 8 6.19 -6.20 5.42
CA GLU A 8 7.60 -6.24 5.00
C GLU A 8 8.41 -6.98 6.05
N ASN A 9 9.22 -7.96 5.62
CA ASN A 9 10.09 -8.74 6.52
C ASN A 9 9.34 -9.36 7.72
N GLY A 10 8.10 -9.80 7.50
CA GLY A 10 7.25 -10.39 8.53
C GLY A 10 6.68 -9.40 9.55
N LYS A 11 6.81 -8.10 9.31
CA LYS A 11 6.26 -7.03 10.17
C LYS A 11 5.19 -6.24 9.43
N LEU A 12 4.18 -5.77 10.16
CA LEU A 12 3.18 -4.86 9.65
C LEU A 12 3.83 -3.51 9.31
N LEU A 13 3.78 -3.13 8.04
CA LEU A 13 4.32 -1.87 7.54
C LEU A 13 3.20 -0.82 7.41
N GLU A 14 2.11 -1.17 6.72
CA GLU A 14 0.97 -0.27 6.51
C GLU A 14 -0.36 -1.05 6.59
N ARG A 15 -1.43 -0.38 7.05
CA ARG A 15 -2.79 -0.92 7.04
C ARG A 15 -3.81 0.19 6.80
N GLY A 16 -4.82 -0.10 6.01
CA GLY A 16 -5.96 0.80 5.81
C GLY A 16 -6.67 0.53 4.49
N THR A 17 -7.63 1.36 4.16
CA THR A 17 -8.31 1.28 2.86
C THR A 17 -7.38 1.72 1.73
N HIS A 18 -7.73 1.32 0.50
CA HIS A 18 -6.99 1.75 -0.70
C HIS A 18 -6.80 3.28 -0.78
N LYS A 19 -7.85 4.05 -0.48
CA LYS A 19 -7.79 5.52 -0.53
C LYS A 19 -6.85 6.10 0.51
N GLU A 20 -6.83 5.53 1.71
CA GLU A 20 -5.94 5.97 2.79
C GLU A 20 -4.49 5.66 2.43
N LEU A 21 -4.20 4.45 1.97
CA LEU A 21 -2.84 4.04 1.61
C LEU A 21 -2.28 4.80 0.40
N VAL A 22 -3.10 5.05 -0.63
CA VAL A 22 -2.70 5.92 -1.76
C VAL A 22 -2.43 7.34 -1.29
N LYS A 23 -3.26 7.90 -0.39
CA LYS A 23 -3.06 9.25 0.14
C LYS A 23 -1.82 9.36 1.03
N MET A 24 -1.47 8.28 1.74
CA MET A 24 -0.26 8.20 2.57
C MET A 24 1.03 8.27 1.73
N LYS A 25 0.97 7.99 0.42
CA LYS A 25 2.13 7.97 -0.48
C LYS A 25 3.30 7.14 0.06
N GLY A 26 2.97 6.03 0.73
CA GLY A 26 3.94 5.11 1.31
C GLY A 26 4.18 3.91 0.39
N PHE A 27 4.60 2.79 0.97
CA PHE A 27 5.06 1.62 0.22
C PHE A 27 3.96 1.04 -0.67
N TYR A 28 2.71 1.02 -0.18
CA TYR A 28 1.58 0.60 -0.99
C TYR A 28 1.43 1.42 -2.27
N ASN A 29 1.63 2.74 -2.20
CA ASN A 29 1.52 3.63 -3.35
C ASN A 29 2.65 3.41 -4.35
N GLU A 30 3.89 3.26 -3.87
CA GLU A 30 5.04 2.95 -4.74
C GLU A 30 4.87 1.63 -5.48
N MET A 31 4.41 0.58 -4.79
CA MET A 31 4.07 -0.70 -5.42
C MET A 31 2.98 -0.52 -6.49
N LEU A 32 1.96 0.30 -6.21
CA LEU A 32 0.86 0.57 -7.14
C LEU A 32 1.34 1.29 -8.40
N GLU A 33 2.26 2.25 -8.25
CA GLU A 33 2.88 2.97 -9.38
C GLU A 33 3.70 2.03 -10.26
N LEU A 34 4.50 1.13 -9.65
CA LEU A 34 5.26 0.10 -10.38
C LEU A 34 4.35 -0.87 -11.14
N GLN A 35 3.23 -1.28 -10.54
CA GLN A 35 2.29 -2.22 -11.14
C GLN A 35 1.43 -1.58 -12.23
N SER A 36 1.19 -0.26 -12.14
CA SER A 36 0.38 0.49 -13.11
C SER A 36 1.11 0.83 -14.40
N GLY A 37 2.42 0.56 -14.48
CA GLY A 37 3.20 0.44 -15.71
C GLY A 37 2.89 1.49 -16.80
N PHE A 38 3.64 2.59 -16.77
CA PHE A 38 4.09 3.24 -18.02
C PHE A 38 5.44 2.64 -18.41
#